data_AF-A0A450RWD1-F1
#
_entry.id   AF-A0A450RWD1-F1
#
_cell.length_a   1.000
_cell.length_b   1.000
_cell.length_c   1.000
_cell.angle_alpha   90.00
_cell.angle_beta   90.00
_cell.angle_gamma   90.00
#
_symmetry.space_group_name_H-M   'P 1'
#
loop_
_entity.id
_entity.type
_entity.pdbx_description
1 polymer ?
#
loop_
_entity_poly.entity_id
_entity_poly.type
_entity_poly.pdbx_seq_one_letter_code
_entity_poly.pdbx_strand_id
1 'polypeptide(L)'
;MTPQDNDGKDFDFEKIANNMPLVTVIPEDWFFSEKFFPKDGHPPDEPPKLGIAWLGKDSDTRDVEKKCGLGDPEPERYFFVGRADPEFGGMAFAYNSHIDARKGEVTPFDTGALGLRSIIPGDLAEDRIRALIEETTESLAKWRESFKGFLVAFFPDPRDYFHGRPRADADWGPSDLPARHKQLAWDKKNEFPYAWTWEARIHEPHPLLDGLLFWGAPHSTHDKLRNYLPRRDSWSSWAEPSWVERLLGTDYIDFDTIPEKSGPNNASHGSIRVFEEEIERRLWPVASV
;
A
#
# COMPACT_ATOMS: atom_id res chain seq x y z
N MET A 1 -17.03 5.93 41.38
CA MET A 1 -15.71 5.51 40.91
C MET A 1 -15.81 5.40 39.40
N THR A 2 -15.30 6.40 38.71
CA THR A 2 -15.07 6.38 37.26
C THR A 2 -14.06 5.26 36.96
N PRO A 3 -14.28 4.45 35.92
CA PRO A 3 -13.25 3.55 35.43
C PRO A 3 -12.03 4.41 35.06
N GLN A 4 -10.87 4.09 35.62
CA GLN A 4 -9.61 4.60 35.10
C GLN A 4 -9.43 3.96 33.74
N ASP A 5 -9.58 4.75 32.68
CA ASP A 5 -8.98 4.45 31.40
C ASP A 5 -7.50 4.14 31.67
N ASN A 6 -7.01 3.01 31.16
CA ASN A 6 -5.58 2.74 31.08
C ASN A 6 -5.02 3.70 30.02
N ASP A 7 -4.86 4.97 30.43
CA ASP A 7 -4.44 6.09 29.62
C ASP A 7 -3.02 5.87 29.07
N GLY A 8 -2.93 5.69 27.76
CA GLY A 8 -1.86 6.27 26.94
C GLY A 8 -0.51 5.55 26.83
N LYS A 9 -0.31 4.36 27.43
CA LYS A 9 1.01 3.67 27.35
C LYS A 9 1.24 2.78 26.12
N ASP A 10 0.20 2.49 25.34
CA ASP A 10 0.28 1.57 24.18
C ASP A 10 0.38 2.27 22.81
N PHE A 11 0.38 3.61 22.81
CA PHE A 11 0.49 4.42 21.59
C PHE A 11 1.92 4.95 21.48
N ASP A 12 2.73 4.28 20.67
CA ASP A 12 4.09 4.70 20.36
C ASP A 12 4.35 4.53 18.86
N PHE A 13 5.03 5.51 18.27
CA PHE A 13 5.57 5.46 16.92
C PHE A 13 6.39 4.21 16.66
N GLU A 14 7.05 3.66 17.68
CA GLU A 14 7.74 2.37 17.57
C GLU A 14 6.80 1.23 17.19
N LYS A 15 5.61 1.16 17.82
CA LYS A 15 4.63 0.13 17.50
C LYS A 15 4.10 0.28 16.07
N ILE A 16 3.82 1.51 15.64
CA ILE A 16 3.39 1.80 14.27
C ILE A 16 4.48 1.34 13.31
N ALA A 17 5.70 1.81 13.48
CA ALA A 17 6.80 1.52 12.56
C ALA A 17 7.14 0.03 12.50
N ASN A 18 7.05 -0.70 13.62
CA ASN A 18 7.37 -2.14 13.68
C ASN A 18 6.27 -3.04 13.10
N ASN A 19 5.02 -2.58 13.06
CA ASN A 19 3.88 -3.41 12.66
C ASN A 19 3.16 -2.93 11.40
N MET A 20 3.54 -1.76 10.85
CA MET A 20 3.00 -1.26 9.59
C MET A 20 3.28 -2.29 8.48
N PRO A 21 2.25 -2.80 7.79
CA PRO A 21 2.45 -3.71 6.67
C PRO A 21 3.00 -2.98 5.45
N LEU A 22 3.71 -3.71 4.59
CA LEU A 22 3.89 -3.29 3.21
C LEU A 22 2.62 -3.61 2.44
N VAL A 23 2.05 -2.64 1.74
CA VAL A 23 0.82 -2.81 0.97
C VAL A 23 1.13 -2.70 -0.51
N THR A 24 0.67 -3.64 -1.33
CA THR A 24 0.68 -3.45 -2.79
C THR A 24 -0.76 -3.39 -3.29
N VAL A 25 -0.97 -2.60 -4.34
CA VAL A 25 -2.26 -2.41 -4.97
C VAL A 25 -2.18 -2.92 -6.40
N ILE A 26 -3.19 -3.68 -6.82
CA ILE A 26 -3.26 -4.28 -8.15
C ILE A 26 -4.58 -3.89 -8.81
N PRO A 27 -4.57 -3.31 -10.01
CA PRO A 27 -5.79 -3.09 -10.78
C PRO A 27 -6.50 -4.43 -11.07
N GLU A 28 -7.83 -4.43 -10.92
CA GLU A 28 -8.64 -5.64 -11.13
C GLU A 28 -8.41 -6.25 -12.52
N ASP A 29 -8.38 -5.42 -13.57
CA ASP A 29 -8.19 -5.87 -14.95
C ASP A 29 -6.84 -6.57 -15.18
N TRP A 30 -5.81 -6.16 -14.43
CA TRP A 30 -4.50 -6.79 -14.50
C TRP A 30 -4.50 -8.12 -13.74
N PHE A 31 -5.16 -8.15 -12.58
CA PHE A 31 -5.31 -9.35 -11.77
C PHE A 31 -6.05 -10.46 -12.53
N PHE A 32 -7.19 -10.14 -13.15
CA PHE A 32 -8.00 -11.06 -13.96
C PHE A 32 -7.59 -11.17 -15.42
N SER A 33 -6.33 -10.87 -15.76
CA SER A 33 -5.85 -11.05 -17.13
C SER A 33 -5.93 -12.51 -17.58
N GLU A 34 -6.08 -12.75 -18.88
CA GLU A 34 -6.19 -14.10 -19.47
C GLU A 34 -4.96 -14.99 -19.17
N LYS A 35 -3.83 -14.38 -18.78
CA LYS A 35 -2.62 -15.07 -18.33
C LYS A 35 -2.84 -15.84 -17.02
N PHE A 36 -3.62 -15.30 -16.09
CA PHE A 36 -3.87 -15.90 -14.77
C PHE A 36 -5.26 -16.51 -14.66
N PHE A 37 -6.22 -15.96 -15.41
CA PHE A 37 -7.61 -16.38 -15.43
C PHE A 37 -8.06 -16.59 -16.88
N PRO A 38 -7.59 -17.67 -17.54
CA PRO A 38 -7.99 -17.97 -18.92
C PRO A 38 -9.50 -18.25 -18.99
N LYS A 39 -10.17 -17.74 -20.04
CA LYS A 39 -11.63 -17.87 -20.22
C LYS A 39 -12.11 -19.32 -20.29
N ASP A 40 -11.32 -20.19 -20.89
CA ASP A 40 -11.66 -21.61 -21.15
C ASP A 40 -10.76 -22.59 -20.38
N GLY A 41 -10.06 -22.11 -19.35
CA GLY A 41 -9.06 -22.89 -18.63
C GLY A 41 -9.17 -22.76 -17.12
N HIS A 42 -8.45 -23.63 -16.42
CA HIS A 42 -8.25 -23.49 -14.99
C HIS A 42 -7.15 -22.45 -14.72
N PRO A 43 -7.24 -21.70 -13.60
CA PRO A 43 -6.11 -20.91 -13.13
C PRO A 43 -4.84 -21.77 -12.99
N PRO A 44 -3.63 -21.21 -13.15
CA PRO A 44 -2.38 -21.93 -12.89
C PRO A 44 -2.35 -22.55 -11.49
N ASP A 45 -1.62 -23.64 -11.29
CA ASP A 45 -1.52 -24.29 -9.97
C ASP A 45 -0.77 -23.43 -8.94
N GLU A 46 0.27 -22.72 -9.39
CA GLU A 46 1.07 -21.84 -8.55
C GLU A 46 0.51 -20.41 -8.52
N PRO A 47 0.58 -19.74 -7.35
CA PRO A 47 0.20 -18.33 -7.27
C PRO A 47 1.11 -17.47 -8.16
N PRO A 48 0.56 -16.42 -8.77
CA PRO A 48 1.36 -15.45 -9.49
C PRO A 48 2.39 -14.79 -8.57
N LYS A 49 3.54 -14.47 -9.14
CA LYS A 49 4.59 -13.68 -8.48
C LYS A 49 4.41 -12.23 -8.92
N LEU A 50 4.24 -11.28 -7.98
CA LEU A 50 4.15 -9.84 -8.32
C LEU A 50 5.39 -9.37 -9.14
N GLY A 51 5.48 -8.18 -9.68
CA GLY A 51 6.69 -7.73 -10.44
C GLY A 51 6.97 -8.46 -11.76
N ILE A 52 6.85 -9.78 -11.87
CA ILE A 52 6.83 -10.54 -13.12
C ILE A 52 5.41 -10.50 -13.71
N ALA A 53 4.41 -10.75 -12.87
CA ALA A 53 3.00 -10.75 -13.26
C ALA A 53 2.44 -9.34 -13.43
N TRP A 54 2.82 -8.45 -12.52
CA TRP A 54 2.26 -7.11 -12.37
C TRP A 54 3.41 -6.15 -12.04
N LEU A 55 3.83 -5.38 -13.04
CA LEU A 55 4.98 -4.49 -12.96
C LEU A 55 4.70 -3.21 -12.15
N GLY A 56 3.46 -3.00 -11.67
CA GLY A 56 3.08 -1.86 -10.84
C GLY A 56 3.15 -0.48 -11.51
N LYS A 57 3.67 -0.36 -12.74
CA LYS A 57 3.90 0.91 -13.44
C LYS A 57 3.23 0.96 -14.81
N ASP A 58 2.73 2.14 -15.17
CA ASP A 58 2.44 2.48 -16.56
C ASP A 58 3.74 2.81 -17.34
N SER A 59 3.62 3.16 -18.62
CA SER A 59 4.77 3.58 -19.45
C SER A 59 5.41 4.87 -18.95
N ASP A 60 4.59 5.81 -18.47
CA ASP A 60 5.00 7.18 -18.22
C ASP A 60 5.84 7.25 -16.94
N THR A 61 5.40 6.52 -15.91
CA THR A 61 6.14 6.32 -14.66
C THR A 61 7.51 5.68 -14.91
N ARG A 62 7.56 4.63 -15.74
CA ARG A 62 8.83 3.97 -16.12
C ARG A 62 9.81 4.91 -16.81
N ASP A 63 9.31 5.73 -17.73
CA ASP A 63 10.16 6.67 -18.47
C ASP A 63 10.72 7.77 -17.57
N VAL A 64 9.92 8.25 -16.63
CA VAL A 64 10.31 9.25 -15.62
C VAL A 64 11.37 8.67 -14.68
N GLU A 65 11.13 7.51 -14.08
CA GLU A 65 12.05 6.88 -13.14
C GLU A 65 13.39 6.53 -13.80
N LYS A 66 13.35 6.05 -15.04
CA LYS A 66 14.56 5.84 -15.84
C LYS A 66 15.36 7.14 -16.00
N LYS A 67 14.69 8.27 -16.28
CA LYS A 67 15.34 9.59 -16.35
C LYS A 67 15.82 10.08 -14.98
N CYS A 68 15.25 9.60 -13.88
CA CYS A 68 15.67 9.89 -12.52
C CYS A 68 16.75 8.93 -12.00
N GLY A 69 17.29 8.02 -12.83
CA GLY A 69 18.33 7.08 -12.40
C GLY A 69 17.82 5.90 -11.59
N LEU A 70 16.50 5.74 -11.49
CA LEU A 70 15.83 4.65 -10.79
C LEU A 70 15.55 3.43 -11.67
N GLY A 71 15.91 3.49 -12.96
CA GLY A 71 15.62 2.39 -13.88
C GLY A 71 16.57 1.21 -13.68
N ASP A 72 16.21 0.29 -12.78
CA ASP A 72 16.80 -1.05 -12.78
C ASP A 72 16.25 -1.85 -14.00
N PRO A 73 17.06 -2.70 -14.64
CA PRO A 73 16.64 -3.48 -15.82
C PRO A 73 15.70 -4.66 -15.50
N GLU A 74 15.30 -4.86 -14.25
CA GLU A 74 14.61 -6.05 -13.73
C GLU A 74 13.39 -5.63 -12.89
N PRO A 75 12.38 -6.50 -12.71
CA PRO A 75 11.04 -6.06 -12.33
C PRO A 75 10.98 -5.42 -10.94
N GLU A 76 10.81 -4.10 -10.92
CA GLU A 76 10.53 -3.33 -9.70
C GLU A 76 9.07 -3.47 -9.30
N ARG A 77 8.83 -3.59 -7.98
CA ARG A 77 7.51 -3.77 -7.38
C ARG A 77 7.26 -2.67 -6.38
N TYR A 78 6.09 -2.04 -6.46
CA TYR A 78 5.73 -0.92 -5.60
C TYR A 78 4.92 -1.46 -4.43
N PHE A 79 5.49 -1.25 -3.26
CA PHE A 79 4.80 -1.36 -2.01
C PHE A 79 4.71 0.02 -1.41
N PHE A 80 3.59 0.28 -0.77
CA PHE A 80 3.32 1.50 -0.04
C PHE A 80 3.32 1.18 1.43
N VAL A 81 3.92 2.10 2.17
CA VAL A 81 3.86 2.12 3.63
C VAL A 81 2.98 3.30 4.00
N GLY A 82 1.85 2.99 4.62
CA GLY A 82 0.92 3.99 5.11
C GLY A 82 -0.30 4.20 4.23
N ARG A 83 -0.60 5.47 3.95
CA ARG A 83 -1.81 5.88 3.23
C ARG A 83 -1.61 5.86 1.72
N ALA A 84 -2.55 5.24 1.01
CA ALA A 84 -2.55 5.12 -0.44
C ALA A 84 -3.52 6.13 -1.07
N ASP A 85 -3.44 6.32 -2.39
CA ASP A 85 -4.32 7.24 -3.12
C ASP A 85 -5.69 6.59 -3.10
N PRO A 86 -6.75 7.31 -2.71
CA PRO A 86 -8.12 6.84 -2.93
C PRO A 86 -8.38 6.31 -4.35
N GLU A 87 -7.67 6.82 -5.37
CA GLU A 87 -7.83 6.43 -6.76
C GLU A 87 -7.07 5.14 -7.15
N PHE A 88 -6.16 4.65 -6.29
CA PHE A 88 -5.40 3.43 -6.57
C PHE A 88 -6.18 2.17 -6.17
N GLY A 89 -6.98 1.70 -7.13
CA GLY A 89 -7.04 0.30 -7.50
C GLY A 89 -8.01 -0.62 -6.75
N GLY A 90 -8.66 -1.49 -7.52
CA GLY A 90 -9.72 -2.42 -7.06
C GLY A 90 -9.27 -3.60 -6.19
N MET A 91 -7.96 -3.78 -5.93
CA MET A 91 -7.47 -4.82 -5.02
C MET A 91 -6.23 -4.36 -4.25
N ALA A 92 -6.21 -4.56 -2.93
CA ALA A 92 -5.08 -4.25 -2.04
C ALA A 92 -4.64 -5.49 -1.26
N PHE A 93 -3.33 -5.65 -1.06
CA PHE A 93 -2.74 -6.80 -0.36
C PHE A 93 -1.72 -6.33 0.67
N ALA A 94 -1.92 -6.68 1.94
CA ALA A 94 -1.06 -6.29 3.06
C ALA A 94 -0.16 -7.44 3.50
N TYR A 95 1.15 -7.20 3.59
CA TYR A 95 2.16 -8.19 3.94
C TYR A 95 2.79 -7.92 5.29
N ASN A 96 3.15 -8.99 5.99
CA ASN A 96 3.83 -8.91 7.28
C ASN A 96 5.31 -8.52 7.14
N SER A 97 5.95 -8.24 8.28
CA SER A 97 7.33 -7.76 8.35
C SER A 97 8.42 -8.72 7.83
N HIS A 98 8.11 -9.98 7.52
CA HIS A 98 9.11 -10.87 6.91
C HIS A 98 9.54 -10.38 5.53
N ILE A 99 8.67 -9.61 4.85
CA ILE A 99 8.97 -9.04 3.54
C ILE A 99 10.15 -8.03 3.58
N ASP A 100 10.43 -7.45 4.74
CA ASP A 100 11.47 -6.42 4.92
C ASP A 100 12.90 -6.96 4.76
N ALA A 101 13.07 -8.28 4.94
CA ALA A 101 14.35 -8.96 4.79
C ALA A 101 14.79 -9.15 3.33
N ARG A 102 13.90 -8.84 2.37
CA ARG A 102 14.15 -8.98 0.94
C ARG A 102 15.08 -7.88 0.43
N LYS A 103 15.73 -8.14 -0.70
CA LYS A 103 16.52 -7.11 -1.38
C LYS A 103 15.57 -6.06 -1.96
N GLY A 104 15.76 -4.82 -1.55
CA GLY A 104 14.95 -3.71 -2.00
C GLY A 104 15.44 -2.38 -1.48
N GLU A 105 14.73 -1.35 -1.88
CA GLU A 105 14.98 0.06 -1.58
C GLU A 105 13.70 0.71 -1.07
N VAL A 106 13.84 1.86 -0.42
CA VAL A 106 12.71 2.66 0.03
C VAL A 106 13.01 4.14 -0.18
N THR A 107 11.98 4.90 -0.50
CA THR A 107 11.99 6.37 -0.54
C THR A 107 10.83 6.91 0.29
N PRO A 108 10.98 8.07 0.94
CA PRO A 108 9.93 8.66 1.77
C PRO A 108 8.92 9.49 0.96
N PHE A 109 8.62 9.02 -0.25
CA PHE A 109 7.66 9.57 -1.18
C PHE A 109 7.48 8.60 -2.35
N ASP A 110 6.36 8.74 -3.06
CA ASP A 110 6.12 8.14 -4.38
C ASP A 110 7.05 8.81 -5.42
N THR A 111 7.95 8.01 -6.00
CA THR A 111 8.98 8.49 -6.92
C THR A 111 8.40 8.84 -8.30
N GLY A 112 7.37 8.11 -8.74
CA GLY A 112 6.62 8.39 -9.96
C GLY A 112 5.87 9.71 -9.86
N ALA A 113 5.17 9.92 -8.75
CA ALA A 113 4.42 11.13 -8.47
C ALA A 113 5.35 12.36 -8.31
N LEU A 114 6.55 12.18 -7.73
CA LEU A 114 7.59 13.21 -7.69
C LEU A 114 8.05 13.61 -9.09
N GLY A 115 8.42 12.63 -9.92
CA GLY A 115 8.91 12.91 -11.26
C GLY A 115 7.83 13.43 -12.23
N LEU A 116 6.58 13.00 -12.07
CA LEU A 116 5.40 13.56 -12.75
C LEU A 116 4.95 14.91 -12.17
N ARG A 117 5.60 15.39 -11.11
CA ARG A 117 5.33 16.67 -10.44
C ARG A 117 3.90 16.77 -9.89
N SER A 118 3.28 15.64 -9.55
CA SER A 118 1.97 15.57 -8.90
C SER A 118 2.06 15.71 -7.38
N ILE A 119 3.29 15.73 -6.84
CA ILE A 119 3.59 16.02 -5.43
C ILE A 119 4.54 17.22 -5.30
N ILE A 120 4.46 17.90 -4.18
CA ILE A 120 5.34 18.96 -3.70
C ILE A 120 6.50 18.27 -2.98
N PRO A 121 7.75 18.69 -3.21
CA PRO A 121 8.17 19.80 -4.06
C PRO A 121 8.15 19.40 -5.53
N GLY A 122 7.27 20.05 -6.30
CA GLY A 122 6.97 19.66 -7.67
C GLY A 122 7.38 20.69 -8.70
N ASP A 123 8.14 21.71 -8.29
CA ASP A 123 8.75 22.70 -9.18
C ASP A 123 10.28 22.50 -9.26
N LEU A 124 10.76 21.35 -8.76
CA LEU A 124 12.15 20.96 -8.84
C LEU A 124 12.56 20.70 -10.29
N ALA A 125 13.78 21.12 -10.64
CA ALA A 125 14.42 20.71 -11.87
C ALA A 125 14.73 19.20 -11.83
N GLU A 126 14.82 18.56 -12.99
CA GLU A 126 14.98 17.09 -13.10
C GLU A 126 16.26 16.59 -12.41
N ASP A 127 17.34 17.36 -12.46
CA ASP A 127 18.60 17.09 -11.77
C ASP A 127 18.44 17.14 -10.25
N ARG A 128 17.63 18.08 -9.72
CA ARG A 128 17.31 18.13 -8.29
C ARG A 128 16.39 17.00 -7.86
N ILE A 129 15.43 16.59 -8.69
CA ILE A 129 14.59 15.41 -8.41
C ILE A 129 15.46 14.16 -8.29
N ARG A 130 16.38 13.96 -9.25
CA ARG A 130 17.34 12.85 -9.21
C ARG A 130 18.20 12.91 -7.95
N ALA A 131 18.80 14.06 -7.64
CA ALA A 131 19.61 14.22 -6.45
C ALA A 131 18.81 13.93 -5.18
N LEU A 132 17.55 14.39 -5.09
CA LEU A 132 16.67 14.12 -3.94
C LEU A 132 16.40 12.62 -3.78
N ILE A 133 16.10 11.92 -4.88
CA ILE A 133 15.93 10.46 -4.88
C ILE A 133 17.21 9.77 -4.40
N GLU A 134 18.37 10.11 -4.97
CA GLU A 134 19.66 9.53 -4.58
C GLU A 134 20.01 9.82 -3.10
N GLU A 135 19.73 11.03 -2.61
CA GLU A 135 19.97 11.46 -1.23
C GLU A 135 19.08 10.75 -0.21
N THR A 136 17.88 10.31 -0.62
CA THR A 136 16.83 9.80 0.29
C THR A 136 16.52 8.32 0.12
N THR A 137 17.08 7.68 -0.91
CA THR A 137 16.93 6.24 -1.12
C THR A 137 17.72 5.48 -0.06
N GLU A 138 17.04 4.58 0.65
CA GLU A 138 17.65 3.70 1.64
C GLU A 138 17.38 2.24 1.32
N SER A 139 18.15 1.33 1.93
CA SER A 139 17.86 -0.10 1.84
C SER A 139 16.53 -0.44 2.53
N LEU A 140 15.73 -1.32 1.94
CA LEU A 140 14.48 -1.80 2.54
C LEU A 140 14.67 -2.24 4.00
N ALA A 141 15.73 -2.98 4.33
CA ALA A 141 15.97 -3.44 5.70
C ALA A 141 16.03 -2.33 6.79
N LYS A 142 16.22 -1.06 6.41
CA LYS A 142 16.25 0.10 7.32
C LYS A 142 14.94 0.89 7.36
N TRP A 143 13.99 0.59 6.47
CA TRP A 143 12.82 1.44 6.25
C TRP A 143 12.01 1.68 7.54
N ARG A 144 11.89 0.69 8.42
CA ARG A 144 11.15 0.83 9.69
C ARG A 144 11.79 1.84 10.64
N GLU A 145 13.13 1.88 10.72
CA GLU A 145 13.86 2.84 11.55
C GLU A 145 13.64 4.25 11.03
N SER A 146 13.82 4.45 9.72
CA SER A 146 13.68 5.75 9.07
C SER A 146 12.23 6.23 9.06
N PHE A 147 11.27 5.31 8.91
CA PHE A 147 9.84 5.56 9.04
C PHE A 147 9.46 5.97 10.48
N LYS A 148 10.00 5.32 11.51
CA LYS A 148 9.83 5.77 12.91
C LYS A 148 10.34 7.20 13.09
N GLY A 149 11.53 7.50 12.57
CA GLY A 149 12.11 8.85 12.62
C GLY A 149 11.22 9.88 11.94
N PHE A 150 10.69 9.55 10.76
CA PHE A 150 9.70 10.37 10.04
C PHE A 150 8.45 10.60 10.89
N LEU A 151 7.88 9.54 11.47
CA LEU A 151 6.68 9.65 12.30
C LEU A 151 6.89 10.59 13.49
N VAL A 152 8.02 10.44 14.21
CA VAL A 152 8.38 11.30 15.35
C VAL A 152 8.58 12.76 14.94
N ALA A 153 9.17 13.01 13.77
CA ALA A 153 9.41 14.36 13.29
C ALA A 153 8.11 15.07 12.94
N PHE A 154 7.21 14.39 12.22
CA PHE A 154 6.03 15.01 11.62
C PHE A 154 4.77 14.96 12.46
N PHE A 155 4.63 14.02 13.38
CA PHE A 155 3.39 13.82 14.13
C PHE A 155 3.61 14.06 15.63
N PRO A 156 2.79 14.92 16.26
CA PRO A 156 2.90 15.16 17.69
C PRO A 156 2.28 14.02 18.52
N ASP A 157 1.26 13.33 17.98
CA ASP A 157 0.64 12.13 18.54
C ASP A 157 0.68 10.99 17.49
N PRO A 158 1.05 9.75 17.86
CA PRO A 158 0.94 8.57 16.99
C PRO A 158 -0.39 8.40 16.26
N ARG A 159 -1.51 8.83 16.86
CA ARG A 159 -2.85 8.78 16.26
C ARG A 159 -3.04 9.79 15.12
N ASP A 160 -2.33 10.91 15.18
CA ASP A 160 -2.45 11.96 14.15
C ASP A 160 -1.94 11.49 12.77
N TYR A 161 -1.15 10.42 12.74
CA TYR A 161 -0.69 9.78 11.50
C TYR A 161 -1.87 9.33 10.62
N PHE A 162 -2.83 8.58 11.18
CA PHE A 162 -4.01 8.09 10.44
C PHE A 162 -4.96 9.21 10.08
N HIS A 163 -4.98 10.27 10.88
CA HIS A 163 -5.77 11.46 10.59
C HIS A 163 -5.14 12.40 9.56
N GLY A 164 -3.91 12.13 9.10
CA GLY A 164 -3.23 12.96 8.09
C GLY A 164 -2.97 14.39 8.58
N ARG A 165 -2.63 14.56 9.86
CA ARG A 165 -2.45 15.88 10.50
C ARG A 165 -1.01 16.10 10.97
N PRO A 166 -0.08 16.33 10.06
CA PRO A 166 1.30 16.63 10.43
C PRO A 166 1.50 18.03 11.00
N ARG A 167 2.67 18.20 11.58
CA ARG A 167 3.27 19.49 11.92
C ARG A 167 3.69 20.24 10.67
N ALA A 168 3.22 21.49 10.55
CA ALA A 168 3.62 22.38 9.47
C ALA A 168 5.08 22.87 9.59
N ASP A 169 5.63 22.83 10.81
CA ASP A 169 6.98 23.30 11.16
C ASP A 169 8.01 22.17 11.32
N ALA A 170 7.62 20.92 11.02
CA ALA A 170 8.52 19.80 11.10
C ALA A 170 9.53 19.81 9.95
N ASP A 171 10.77 19.50 10.30
CA ASP A 171 11.91 19.41 9.39
C ASP A 171 12.45 17.97 9.45
N TRP A 172 12.57 17.33 8.29
CA TRP A 172 13.09 15.97 8.19
C TRP A 172 13.88 15.81 6.90
N GLY A 173 15.20 15.70 7.04
CA GLY A 173 16.09 15.47 5.91
C GLY A 173 16.20 16.69 4.99
N PRO A 174 16.36 16.48 3.66
CA PRO A 174 16.45 17.58 2.70
C PRO A 174 15.26 18.54 2.81
N SER A 175 15.47 19.82 2.52
CA SER A 175 14.45 20.90 2.59
C SER A 175 13.17 20.66 1.78
N ASP A 176 13.22 19.63 0.95
CA ASP A 176 12.22 19.18 0.00
C ASP A 176 11.27 18.12 0.60
N LEU A 177 11.40 17.76 1.87
CA LEU A 177 10.54 16.77 2.54
C LEU A 177 9.72 17.42 3.68
N PRO A 178 8.54 16.87 4.00
CA PRO A 178 7.90 15.69 3.45
C PRO A 178 7.13 16.02 2.16
N ALA A 179 7.03 15.05 1.25
CA ALA A 179 6.32 15.28 0.00
C ALA A 179 4.79 15.36 0.20
N ARG A 180 4.08 16.13 -0.64
CA ARG A 180 2.62 16.39 -0.51
C ARG A 180 1.90 16.41 -1.86
N HIS A 181 0.76 15.76 -2.05
CA HIS A 181 0.03 15.89 -3.33
C HIS A 181 -0.42 17.33 -3.63
N LYS A 182 -0.25 17.76 -4.88
CA LYS A 182 -0.67 19.10 -5.34
C LYS A 182 -2.19 19.26 -5.42
N GLN A 183 -2.92 18.24 -5.88
CA GLN A 183 -4.38 18.31 -6.12
C GLN A 183 -5.20 18.40 -4.84
N LEU A 184 -4.74 17.80 -3.74
CA LEU A 184 -5.41 17.85 -2.44
C LEU A 184 -5.10 19.14 -1.65
N ALA A 185 -4.22 20.00 -2.16
CA ALA A 185 -3.85 21.25 -1.50
C ALA A 185 -4.83 22.41 -1.77
N TRP A 186 -5.73 22.29 -2.76
CA TRP A 186 -6.63 23.38 -3.17
C TRP A 186 -8.07 23.26 -2.65
N ASP A 187 -8.56 22.06 -2.33
CA ASP A 187 -9.92 21.88 -1.81
C ASP A 187 -9.95 21.88 -0.26
N LYS A 188 -10.22 23.07 0.28
CA LYS A 188 -10.91 23.36 1.56
C LYS A 188 -10.52 22.54 2.82
N LYS A 189 -9.87 23.23 3.76
CA LYS A 189 -9.93 23.05 5.24
C LYS A 189 -9.77 21.60 5.76
N ASN A 190 -8.53 21.27 6.11
CA ASN A 190 -8.13 20.32 7.17
C ASN A 190 -8.06 18.81 6.87
N GLU A 191 -8.07 18.39 5.61
CA GLU A 191 -7.85 16.97 5.26
C GLU A 191 -6.76 16.90 4.19
N PHE A 192 -5.49 16.87 4.62
CA PHE A 192 -4.34 16.72 3.73
C PHE A 192 -3.82 15.28 3.85
N PRO A 193 -4.31 14.29 3.07
CA PRO A 193 -3.60 13.04 3.00
C PRO A 193 -2.33 13.29 2.20
N TYR A 194 -1.18 13.15 2.86
CA TYR A 194 0.11 13.18 2.19
C TYR A 194 0.13 12.25 1.00
N ALA A 195 0.96 12.61 0.03
CA ALA A 195 1.41 11.65 -0.96
C ALA A 195 2.16 10.54 -0.22
N TRP A 196 1.51 9.38 -0.08
CA TRP A 196 2.11 8.06 -0.15
C TRP A 196 3.46 8.06 0.52
N THR A 197 3.42 8.14 1.85
CA THR A 197 4.54 8.70 2.61
C THR A 197 5.82 7.93 2.38
N TRP A 198 5.73 6.66 2.00
CA TRP A 198 6.89 5.80 1.81
C TRP A 198 6.59 4.80 0.69
N GLU A 199 7.43 4.81 -0.33
CA GLU A 199 7.44 3.85 -1.43
C GLU A 199 8.58 2.88 -1.19
N ALA A 200 8.26 1.59 -1.15
CA ALA A 200 9.20 0.50 -1.08
C ALA A 200 9.27 -0.23 -2.42
N ARG A 201 10.47 -0.41 -2.93
CA ARG A 201 10.80 -1.15 -4.16
C ARG A 201 11.46 -2.48 -3.79
N ILE A 202 10.84 -3.60 -4.16
CA ILE A 202 11.44 -4.94 -3.99
C ILE A 202 11.99 -5.41 -5.32
N HIS A 203 13.29 -5.74 -5.37
CA HIS A 203 14.03 -6.00 -6.62
C HIS A 203 13.97 -7.48 -7.03
N GLU A 204 13.17 -8.29 -6.33
CA GLU A 204 13.05 -9.72 -6.58
C GLU A 204 11.59 -10.20 -6.64
N PRO A 205 11.34 -11.34 -7.30
CA PRO A 205 10.02 -11.94 -7.34
C PRO A 205 9.51 -12.51 -5.98
N HIS A 206 8.80 -11.74 -5.16
CA HIS A 206 7.91 -12.20 -4.08
C HIS A 206 6.56 -12.88 -4.52
N PRO A 207 6.24 -14.11 -4.07
CA PRO A 207 4.96 -14.79 -4.33
C PRO A 207 3.75 -14.09 -3.69
N LEU A 208 2.60 -14.03 -4.38
CA LEU A 208 1.39 -13.32 -3.90
C LEU A 208 0.92 -13.72 -2.49
N LEU A 209 1.02 -15.00 -2.14
CA LEU A 209 0.49 -15.52 -0.87
C LEU A 209 1.54 -15.59 0.25
N ASP A 210 2.82 -15.38 -0.07
CA ASP A 210 3.89 -15.49 0.91
C ASP A 210 3.80 -14.31 1.88
N GLY A 211 3.60 -14.56 3.18
CA GLY A 211 3.50 -13.50 4.18
C GLY A 211 2.28 -12.57 4.07
N LEU A 212 1.29 -12.90 3.22
CA LEU A 212 0.04 -12.15 3.10
C LEU A 212 -0.76 -12.22 4.40
N LEU A 213 -1.09 -11.07 4.99
CA LEU A 213 -1.88 -10.96 6.21
C LEU A 213 -3.37 -10.93 5.91
N PHE A 214 -3.77 -10.04 5.01
CA PHE A 214 -5.12 -9.83 4.55
C PHE A 214 -5.10 -9.11 3.21
N TRP A 215 -6.23 -9.15 2.51
CA TRP A 215 -6.42 -8.46 1.25
C TRP A 215 -7.81 -7.82 1.20
N GLY A 216 -8.00 -6.86 0.31
CA GLY A 216 -9.25 -6.16 0.16
C GLY A 216 -9.58 -5.92 -1.30
N ALA A 217 -10.87 -5.94 -1.62
CA ALA A 217 -11.42 -5.71 -2.95
C ALA A 217 -12.94 -5.46 -2.85
N PRO A 218 -13.60 -4.93 -3.90
CA PRO A 218 -15.05 -4.91 -4.00
C PRO A 218 -15.65 -6.32 -3.89
N HIS A 219 -16.91 -6.39 -3.45
CA HIS A 219 -17.63 -7.65 -3.27
C HIS A 219 -17.70 -8.45 -4.58
N SER A 220 -17.90 -7.75 -5.69
CA SER A 220 -17.96 -8.31 -7.05
C SER A 220 -16.66 -9.04 -7.44
N THR A 221 -15.51 -8.49 -7.07
CA THR A 221 -14.19 -9.11 -7.29
C THR A 221 -14.06 -10.39 -6.48
N HIS A 222 -14.48 -10.37 -5.21
CA HIS A 222 -14.47 -11.55 -4.35
C HIS A 222 -15.38 -12.67 -4.89
N ASP A 223 -16.59 -12.33 -5.34
CA ASP A 223 -17.51 -13.29 -5.98
C ASP A 223 -16.99 -13.82 -7.31
N LYS A 224 -16.32 -12.97 -8.10
CA LYS A 224 -15.66 -13.40 -9.34
C LYS A 224 -14.57 -14.44 -9.05
N LEU A 225 -13.77 -14.28 -8.00
CA LEU A 225 -12.80 -15.29 -7.57
C LEU A 225 -13.47 -16.62 -7.18
N ARG A 226 -14.61 -16.57 -6.48
CA ARG A 226 -15.38 -17.78 -6.14
C ARG A 226 -15.83 -18.58 -7.36
N ASN A 227 -16.11 -17.91 -8.49
CA ASN A 227 -16.50 -18.58 -9.72
C ASN A 227 -15.37 -19.40 -10.37
N TYR A 228 -14.11 -19.16 -9.98
CA TYR A 228 -12.96 -19.96 -10.43
C TYR A 228 -12.69 -21.17 -9.52
N LEU A 229 -13.43 -21.32 -8.43
CA LEU A 229 -13.33 -22.51 -7.61
C LEU A 229 -13.86 -23.72 -8.37
N PRO A 230 -13.14 -24.86 -8.36
CA PRO A 230 -13.65 -26.08 -8.97
C PRO A 230 -14.97 -26.48 -8.30
N ARG A 231 -15.97 -26.86 -9.10
CA ARG A 231 -17.20 -27.48 -8.58
C ARG A 231 -16.79 -28.76 -7.86
N ARG A 232 -16.96 -28.79 -6.53
CA ARG A 232 -16.44 -29.82 -5.61
C ARG A 232 -17.07 -31.22 -5.76
N ASP A 233 -17.69 -31.51 -6.89
CA ASP A 233 -18.52 -32.71 -7.07
C ASP A 233 -17.71 -34.02 -7.19
N SER A 234 -16.37 -34.00 -7.22
CA SER A 234 -15.58 -35.25 -7.39
C SER A 234 -14.17 -35.30 -6.77
N TRP A 235 -13.76 -34.34 -5.95
CA TRP A 235 -12.38 -34.35 -5.42
C TRP A 235 -12.27 -35.19 -4.15
N SER A 236 -11.28 -36.09 -4.11
CA SER A 236 -10.86 -36.76 -2.89
C SER A 236 -10.52 -35.68 -1.84
N SER A 237 -10.92 -35.87 -0.58
CA SER A 237 -10.65 -34.97 0.56
C SER A 237 -9.16 -34.72 0.87
N TRP A 238 -8.26 -35.17 0.01
CA TRP A 238 -6.80 -35.17 0.14
C TRP A 238 -6.08 -34.27 -0.89
N ALA A 239 -6.81 -33.63 -1.82
CA ALA A 239 -6.18 -32.71 -2.77
C ALA A 239 -5.78 -31.41 -2.05
N GLU A 240 -4.58 -30.89 -2.36
CA GLU A 240 -4.14 -29.59 -1.84
C GLU A 240 -5.01 -28.46 -2.40
N PRO A 241 -5.36 -27.44 -1.59
CA PRO A 241 -6.17 -26.32 -2.05
C PRO A 241 -5.41 -25.50 -3.11
N SER A 242 -6.12 -25.12 -4.17
CA SER A 242 -5.59 -24.22 -5.19
C SER A 242 -5.14 -22.88 -4.58
N TRP A 243 -4.29 -22.12 -5.27
CA TRP A 243 -3.90 -20.80 -4.75
C TRP A 243 -5.08 -19.83 -4.65
N VAL A 244 -6.11 -19.97 -5.49
CA VAL A 244 -7.36 -19.18 -5.40
C VAL A 244 -8.13 -19.56 -4.13
N GLU A 245 -8.24 -20.85 -3.81
CA GLU A 245 -8.82 -21.31 -2.54
C GLU A 245 -8.04 -20.78 -1.33
N ARG A 246 -6.70 -20.79 -1.40
CA ARG A 246 -5.85 -20.25 -0.35
C ARG A 246 -6.03 -18.73 -0.20
N LEU A 247 -6.12 -17.98 -1.29
CA LEU A 247 -6.40 -16.54 -1.26
C LEU A 247 -7.75 -16.24 -0.63
N LEU A 248 -8.81 -16.95 -1.05
CA LEU A 248 -10.16 -16.81 -0.49
C LEU A 248 -10.25 -17.30 0.97
N GLY A 249 -9.31 -18.14 1.41
CA GLY A 249 -9.14 -18.55 2.79
C GLY A 249 -8.33 -17.56 3.64
N THR A 250 -7.66 -16.59 3.02
CA THR A 250 -7.01 -15.47 3.70
C THR A 250 -8.05 -14.40 4.01
N ASP A 251 -7.85 -13.72 5.13
CA ASP A 251 -8.72 -12.66 5.63
C ASP A 251 -9.00 -11.58 4.58
N TYR A 252 -10.28 -11.26 4.36
CA TYR A 252 -10.79 -10.44 3.27
C TYR A 252 -11.56 -9.23 3.78
N ILE A 253 -11.24 -8.06 3.22
CA ILE A 253 -11.87 -6.78 3.51
C ILE A 253 -12.72 -6.33 2.32
N ASP A 254 -14.02 -6.24 2.56
CA ASP A 254 -15.00 -5.82 1.55
C ASP A 254 -15.10 -4.29 1.48
N PHE A 255 -14.69 -3.73 0.35
CA PHE A 255 -14.71 -2.29 0.09
C PHE A 255 -16.13 -1.71 0.01
N ASP A 256 -17.14 -2.53 -0.30
CA ASP A 256 -18.53 -2.09 -0.51
C ASP A 256 -19.32 -1.93 0.80
N THR A 257 -18.69 -2.14 1.96
CA THR A 257 -19.35 -2.09 3.27
C THR A 257 -19.62 -0.68 3.80
N ILE A 258 -19.20 0.38 3.09
CA ILE A 258 -19.52 1.77 3.46
C ILE A 258 -20.94 2.15 2.98
N PRO A 259 -21.83 2.66 3.86
CA PRO A 259 -23.15 3.16 3.43
C PRO A 259 -23.04 4.32 2.44
N GLU A 260 -23.79 4.23 1.33
CA GLU A 260 -24.01 5.28 0.33
C GLU A 260 -24.34 6.65 0.97
N LYS A 261 -23.33 7.49 1.21
CA LYS A 261 -23.52 8.93 1.47
C LYS A 261 -22.68 9.80 0.55
N SER A 262 -22.21 9.24 -0.54
CA SER A 262 -21.29 9.88 -1.46
C SER A 262 -21.80 9.62 -2.87
N GLY A 263 -22.25 10.70 -3.53
CA GLY A 263 -22.92 10.65 -4.83
C GLY A 263 -22.08 10.02 -5.94
N PRO A 264 -22.62 9.92 -7.17
CA PRO A 264 -22.12 9.07 -8.25
C PRO A 264 -20.69 9.37 -8.75
N ASN A 265 -20.01 10.40 -8.23
CA ASN A 265 -18.61 10.72 -8.55
C ASN A 265 -17.62 10.42 -7.41
N ASN A 266 -18.06 9.82 -6.29
CA ASN A 266 -17.24 9.67 -5.08
C ASN A 266 -16.94 8.20 -4.71
N ALA A 267 -17.24 7.23 -5.60
CA ALA A 267 -17.08 5.82 -5.31
C ALA A 267 -15.62 5.37 -5.14
N SER A 268 -14.64 6.07 -5.74
CA SER A 268 -13.22 5.72 -5.59
C SER A 268 -12.67 6.05 -4.20
N HIS A 269 -13.13 7.14 -3.57
CA HIS A 269 -12.51 7.61 -2.33
C HIS A 269 -12.82 6.76 -1.09
N GLY A 270 -13.83 5.89 -1.17
CA GLY A 270 -14.27 5.05 -0.05
C GLY A 270 -13.49 3.73 0.09
N SER A 271 -13.04 3.13 -1.01
CA SER A 271 -12.59 1.73 -1.02
C SER A 271 -11.27 1.50 -0.29
N ILE A 272 -10.22 2.27 -0.61
CA ILE A 272 -8.92 2.11 0.05
C ILE A 272 -8.95 2.56 1.52
N ARG A 273 -9.86 3.49 1.84
CA ARG A 273 -10.02 4.00 3.21
C ARG A 273 -10.47 2.89 4.17
N VAL A 274 -11.38 1.99 3.74
CA VAL A 274 -11.75 0.82 4.55
C VAL A 274 -10.52 -0.03 4.86
N PHE A 275 -9.63 -0.20 3.88
CA PHE A 275 -8.40 -0.96 4.04
C PHE A 275 -7.42 -0.27 5.01
N GLU A 276 -7.28 1.05 4.94
CA GLU A 276 -6.50 1.87 5.89
C GLU A 276 -7.06 1.78 7.32
N GLU A 277 -8.38 1.89 7.48
CA GLU A 277 -9.08 1.76 8.76
C GLU A 277 -8.90 0.36 9.36
N GLU A 278 -8.84 -0.67 8.53
CA GLU A 278 -8.53 -2.03 8.99
C GLU A 278 -7.07 -2.19 9.43
N ILE A 279 -6.11 -1.57 8.73
CA ILE A 279 -4.71 -1.51 9.19
C ILE A 279 -4.66 -0.83 10.56
N GLU A 280 -5.32 0.32 10.71
CA GLU A 280 -5.42 1.04 11.98
C GLU A 280 -6.01 0.15 13.08
N ARG A 281 -7.16 -0.50 12.82
CA ARG A 281 -7.81 -1.39 13.78
C ARG A 281 -6.92 -2.56 14.21
N ARG A 282 -6.10 -3.12 13.32
CA ARG A 282 -5.16 -4.21 13.65
C ARG A 282 -3.95 -3.73 14.44
N LEU A 283 -3.48 -2.50 14.20
CA LEU A 283 -2.44 -1.86 14.99
C LEU A 283 -2.95 -1.50 16.40
N TRP A 284 -4.23 -1.19 16.53
CA TRP A 284 -4.91 -0.88 17.79
C TRP A 284 -6.13 -1.75 18.02
N PRO A 285 -5.96 -3.03 18.42
CA PRO A 285 -7.08 -3.82 18.86
C PRO A 285 -7.71 -3.12 20.07
N VAL A 286 -8.92 -2.59 19.89
CA VAL A 286 -9.71 -2.03 21.00
C VAL A 286 -9.87 -3.17 22.02
N ALA A 287 -9.40 -2.93 23.24
CA ALA A 287 -9.60 -3.88 24.33
C ALA A 287 -11.09 -4.18 24.40
N SER A 288 -11.45 -5.45 24.17
CA SER A 288 -12.84 -5.88 24.31
C SER A 288 -13.24 -5.68 25.77
N VAL A 289 -14.18 -4.75 25.99
CA VAL A 289 -14.79 -4.50 27.31
C VAL A 289 -15.73 -5.65 27.64
#